data_AF-A0A409YAY2-F1
#
_entry.id   AF-A0A409YAY2-F1
#
_cell.length_a   1.000
_cell.length_b   1.000
_cell.length_c   1.000
_cell.angle_alpha   90.00
_cell.angle_beta   90.00
_cell.angle_gamma   90.00
#
_symmetry.space_group_name_H-M   'P 1'
#
loop_
_entity.id
_entity.type
_entity.pdbx_description
1 polymer ?
#
loop_
_entity_poly.entity_id
_entity_poly.type
_entity_poly.pdbx_seq_one_letter_code
_entity_poly.pdbx_strand_id
1 'polypeptide(L)'
;MEMRTQNRFLKFVGIPLTRVDRVLFEKTTIQHAVDFMERLGSGGAIESSEHDARPEHRESLVGNKRLAMIRKLRDTDTGNVYYMFDGEDEGTCRWRLAVRTATHALLVCRLPEDMSITEVATYLVEHGIAMQTLQKSTTLKRVTSQPRSKRLLPYRTKDHIFTDNDYLTYVTGVENALAEKRLARAALMRGGFVWRIAKTMVSTDWVIDGPCGLSDNGEEMQVVKDEKTGEVYVDDGLSQLEEDLLCGLMECFTGNGQQTSRRSYYPLPKTFTGSGMDYGRWTVILEEVFKMVKEASMTGQRKPKTMGEWRDGTRGAGEFRRALARVEEIAKTFIDTHTK
;
A
#
# COMPACT_ATOMS: atom_id res chain seq x y z
N MET A 1 28.71 10.79 -14.01
CA MET A 1 27.90 10.69 -12.77
C MET A 1 28.48 9.62 -11.86
N GLU A 2 28.69 9.92 -10.58
CA GLU A 2 29.31 8.98 -9.62
C GLU A 2 28.47 7.72 -9.36
N MET A 3 29.11 6.57 -9.16
CA MET A 3 28.46 5.28 -8.87
C MET A 3 27.54 5.35 -7.64
N ARG A 4 27.91 6.13 -6.63
CA ARG A 4 27.11 6.34 -5.42
C ARG A 4 25.75 6.98 -5.75
N THR A 5 25.74 8.00 -6.59
CA THR A 5 24.53 8.69 -7.05
C THR A 5 23.64 7.77 -7.88
N GLN A 6 24.24 7.01 -8.82
CA GLN A 6 23.51 6.02 -9.61
C GLN A 6 22.81 4.98 -8.70
N ASN A 7 23.54 4.45 -7.71
CA ASN A 7 22.98 3.47 -6.78
C ASN A 7 21.86 4.05 -5.91
N ARG A 8 21.96 5.33 -5.53
CA ARG A 8 20.87 6.01 -4.83
C ARG A 8 19.64 6.15 -5.72
N PHE A 9 19.81 6.58 -6.97
CA PHE A 9 18.70 6.71 -7.91
C PHE A 9 17.98 5.38 -8.15
N LEU A 10 18.72 4.29 -8.44
CA LEU A 10 18.13 2.97 -8.64
C LEU A 10 17.32 2.51 -7.42
N LYS A 11 17.86 2.72 -6.21
CA LYS A 11 17.12 2.45 -4.98
C LYS A 11 15.86 3.30 -4.87
N PHE A 12 15.94 4.60 -5.16
CA PHE A 12 14.79 5.51 -5.13
C PHE A 12 13.64 5.05 -6.04
N VAL A 13 13.95 4.62 -7.26
CA VAL A 13 12.93 4.13 -8.22
C VAL A 13 12.52 2.67 -7.99
N GLY A 14 13.10 2.00 -6.98
CA GLY A 14 12.75 0.62 -6.62
C GLY A 14 13.36 -0.44 -7.54
N ILE A 15 14.50 -0.16 -8.18
CA ILE A 15 15.19 -1.06 -9.11
C ILE A 15 16.50 -1.61 -8.47
N PRO A 16 16.73 -2.94 -8.50
CA PRO A 16 17.96 -3.53 -7.99
C PRO A 16 19.21 -3.07 -8.74
N LEU A 17 20.33 -2.93 -8.01
CA LEU A 17 21.60 -2.43 -8.54
C LEU A 17 22.23 -3.31 -9.63
N THR A 18 21.82 -4.58 -9.67
CA THR A 18 22.32 -5.62 -10.59
C THR A 18 21.51 -5.74 -11.88
N ARG A 19 20.35 -5.05 -11.98
CA ARG A 19 19.42 -5.20 -13.11
C ARG A 19 19.53 -4.12 -14.18
N VAL A 20 20.46 -3.17 -14.04
CA VAL A 20 20.58 -2.01 -14.93
C VAL A 20 22.00 -1.87 -15.42
N ASP A 21 22.16 -1.82 -16.74
CA ASP A 21 23.40 -1.45 -17.39
C ASP A 21 23.75 0.00 -17.06
N ARG A 22 24.99 0.23 -16.61
CA ARG A 22 25.47 1.55 -16.19
C ARG A 22 25.58 2.54 -17.34
N VAL A 23 25.64 2.06 -18.59
CA VAL A 23 25.51 2.89 -19.80
C VAL A 23 24.19 3.67 -19.81
N LEU A 24 23.15 3.22 -19.10
CA LEU A 24 21.90 3.97 -18.96
C LEU A 24 22.12 5.39 -18.40
N PHE A 25 23.08 5.58 -17.49
CA PHE A 25 23.37 6.86 -16.84
C PHE A 25 24.16 7.84 -17.72
N GLU A 26 24.57 7.41 -18.91
CA GLU A 26 25.15 8.27 -19.93
C GLU A 26 24.05 9.01 -20.73
N LYS A 27 22.81 8.51 -20.70
CA LYS A 27 21.68 9.16 -21.37
C LYS A 27 21.30 10.46 -20.65
N THR A 28 21.19 11.54 -21.41
CA THR A 28 20.83 12.88 -20.92
C THR A 28 19.51 12.87 -20.13
N THR A 29 18.50 12.13 -20.59
CA THR A 29 17.21 12.01 -19.88
C THR A 29 17.36 11.41 -18.48
N ILE A 30 18.25 10.44 -18.31
CA ILE A 30 18.51 9.80 -17.02
C ILE A 30 19.31 10.74 -16.11
N GLN A 31 20.23 11.52 -16.67
CA GLN A 31 20.97 12.55 -15.94
C GLN A 31 20.03 13.60 -15.34
N HIS A 32 19.06 14.10 -16.14
CA HIS A 32 18.04 15.03 -15.64
C HIS A 32 17.14 14.38 -14.58
N ALA A 33 16.71 13.12 -14.78
CA ALA A 33 15.89 12.42 -13.78
C ALA A 33 16.62 12.23 -12.43
N VAL A 34 17.92 11.96 -12.48
CA VAL A 34 18.76 11.85 -11.28
C VAL A 34 18.89 13.19 -10.58
N ASP A 35 19.21 14.25 -11.32
CA ASP A 35 19.35 15.60 -10.77
C ASP A 35 18.04 16.08 -10.12
N PHE A 36 16.91 15.88 -10.81
CA PHE A 36 15.58 16.16 -10.28
C PHE A 36 15.31 15.42 -8.96
N MET A 37 15.65 14.12 -8.88
CA MET A 37 15.52 13.32 -7.66
C MET A 37 16.41 13.84 -6.51
N GLU A 38 17.65 14.23 -6.81
CA GLU A 38 18.55 14.79 -5.80
C GLU A 38 18.04 16.14 -5.27
N ARG A 39 17.50 17.00 -6.14
CA ARG A 39 16.87 18.28 -5.75
C ARG A 39 15.59 18.06 -4.95
N LEU A 40 14.77 17.06 -5.30
CA LEU A 40 13.61 16.65 -4.49
C LEU A 40 14.01 16.28 -3.06
N GLY A 41 15.03 15.43 -2.89
CA GLY A 41 15.45 14.92 -1.58
C GLY A 41 16.29 15.87 -0.72
N SER A 42 16.90 16.89 -1.33
CA SER A 42 17.74 17.91 -0.68
C SER A 42 17.02 19.24 -0.40
N GLY A 43 15.82 19.43 -0.96
CA GLY A 43 15.11 20.72 -0.87
C GLY A 43 15.56 21.74 -1.91
N GLY A 44 16.33 21.31 -2.93
CA GLY A 44 16.73 22.17 -4.05
C GLY A 44 15.54 22.68 -4.86
N ALA A 45 15.70 23.80 -5.58
CA ALA A 45 14.63 24.35 -6.42
C ALA A 45 14.21 23.35 -7.51
N ILE A 46 12.92 23.29 -7.80
CA ILE A 46 12.35 22.49 -8.89
C ILE A 46 11.66 23.47 -9.83
N GLU A 47 12.03 23.45 -11.10
CA GLU A 47 11.47 24.33 -12.10
C GLU A 47 10.06 23.87 -12.50
N SER A 48 9.21 24.82 -12.91
CA SER A 48 7.83 24.52 -13.30
C SER A 48 7.74 23.61 -14.53
N SER A 49 8.75 23.62 -15.39
CA SER A 49 8.85 22.77 -16.58
C SER A 49 9.25 21.32 -16.32
N GLU A 50 9.56 20.95 -15.08
CA GLU A 50 10.07 19.62 -14.74
C GLU A 50 9.00 18.64 -14.23
N HIS A 51 7.80 19.13 -13.96
CA HIS A 51 6.71 18.30 -13.48
C HIS A 51 5.36 18.74 -14.02
N ASP A 52 4.49 17.77 -14.27
CA ASP A 52 3.15 17.94 -14.83
C ASP A 52 2.11 18.52 -13.86
N ALA A 53 2.44 18.59 -12.57
CA ALA A 53 1.63 19.28 -11.55
C ALA A 53 1.77 20.82 -11.62
N ARG A 54 1.75 21.39 -12.83
CA ARG A 54 1.74 22.83 -13.15
C ARG A 54 0.88 23.11 -14.37
N PRO A 55 0.11 24.21 -14.40
CA PRO A 55 -0.69 24.57 -15.58
C PRO A 55 0.15 24.79 -16.84
N GLU A 56 1.37 25.29 -16.71
CA GLU A 56 2.23 25.67 -17.84
C GLU A 56 3.00 24.48 -18.44
N HIS A 57 2.97 23.31 -17.78
CA HIS A 57 3.67 22.13 -18.25
C HIS A 57 2.96 21.51 -19.45
N ARG A 58 3.70 21.07 -20.48
CA ARG A 58 3.10 20.51 -21.70
C ARG A 58 2.27 19.25 -21.45
N GLU A 59 2.64 18.46 -20.44
CA GLU A 59 1.92 17.26 -19.99
C GLU A 59 0.99 17.57 -18.81
N SER A 60 0.58 18.84 -18.63
CA SER A 60 -0.23 19.23 -17.48
C SER A 60 -1.51 18.40 -17.37
N LEU A 61 -1.87 18.06 -16.14
CA LEU A 61 -3.15 17.40 -15.85
C LEU A 61 -4.33 18.39 -15.78
N VAL A 62 -4.10 19.68 -16.02
CA VAL A 62 -5.19 20.68 -16.05
C VAL A 62 -6.19 20.32 -17.16
N GLY A 63 -7.47 20.27 -16.79
CA GLY A 63 -8.56 19.87 -17.71
C GLY A 63 -8.73 18.35 -17.88
N ASN A 64 -7.90 17.53 -17.22
CA ASN A 64 -8.07 16.07 -17.23
C ASN A 64 -9.43 15.66 -16.63
N LYS A 65 -10.15 14.77 -17.32
CA LYS A 65 -11.50 14.34 -16.91
C LYS A 65 -11.51 13.69 -15.52
N ARG A 66 -10.56 12.82 -15.22
CA ARG A 66 -10.47 12.14 -13.91
C ARG A 66 -10.07 13.11 -12.81
N LEU A 67 -9.24 14.11 -13.10
CA LEU A 67 -8.93 15.17 -12.13
C LEU A 67 -10.20 15.90 -11.69
N ALA A 68 -11.10 16.22 -12.63
CA ALA A 68 -12.37 16.87 -12.33
C ALA A 68 -13.34 15.98 -11.50
N MET A 69 -13.14 14.66 -11.50
CA MET A 69 -13.93 13.72 -10.68
C MET A 69 -13.43 13.61 -9.24
N ILE A 70 -12.25 14.15 -8.91
CA ILE A 70 -11.68 14.00 -7.57
C ILE A 70 -12.51 14.83 -6.57
N ARG A 71 -13.10 14.12 -5.61
CA ARG A 71 -13.68 14.65 -4.38
C ARG A 71 -12.79 14.26 -3.20
N LYS A 72 -12.36 15.25 -2.43
CA LYS A 72 -11.65 15.02 -1.17
C LYS A 72 -12.66 14.68 -0.07
N LEU A 73 -12.59 13.46 0.44
CA LEU A 73 -13.31 13.03 1.63
C LEU A 73 -12.38 13.13 2.83
N ARG A 74 -12.76 13.89 3.86
CA ARG A 74 -12.09 13.85 5.16
C ARG A 74 -12.97 13.06 6.12
N ASP A 75 -12.39 12.01 6.70
CA ASP A 75 -13.08 11.21 7.71
C ASP A 75 -13.19 11.99 9.03
N THR A 76 -14.40 12.19 9.54
CA THR A 76 -14.61 12.89 10.82
C THR A 76 -13.93 12.19 12.00
N ASP A 77 -13.88 10.85 11.98
CA ASP A 77 -13.44 10.08 13.14
C ASP A 77 -11.91 9.95 13.20
N THR A 78 -11.26 9.69 12.05
CA THR A 78 -9.79 9.51 11.99
C THR A 78 -9.01 10.72 11.49
N GLY A 79 -9.69 11.70 10.88
CA GLY A 79 -9.05 12.85 10.22
C GLY A 79 -8.33 12.51 8.91
N ASN A 80 -8.33 11.23 8.50
CA ASN A 80 -7.71 10.77 7.26
C ASN A 80 -8.40 11.37 6.04
N VAL A 81 -7.59 11.63 4.99
CA VAL A 81 -8.07 12.17 3.72
C VAL A 81 -8.05 11.08 2.66
N TYR A 82 -9.13 10.98 1.91
CA TYR A 82 -9.28 10.11 0.76
C TYR A 82 -9.57 10.96 -0.48
N TYR A 83 -8.94 10.62 -1.60
CA TYR A 83 -9.21 11.19 -2.91
C TYR A 83 -10.12 10.22 -3.64
N MET A 84 -11.43 10.48 -3.59
CA MET A 84 -12.46 9.65 -4.20
C MET A 84 -12.77 10.15 -5.61
N PHE A 85 -12.86 9.25 -6.58
CA PHE A 85 -13.28 9.57 -7.94
C PHE A 85 -14.80 9.42 -8.04
N ASP A 86 -15.50 10.55 -7.93
CA ASP A 86 -16.97 10.63 -7.89
C ASP A 86 -17.52 11.14 -9.23
N GLY A 87 -17.20 10.41 -10.30
CA GLY A 87 -17.76 10.65 -11.63
C GLY A 87 -19.12 9.97 -11.82
N GLU A 88 -19.90 10.47 -12.77
CA GLU A 88 -21.01 9.72 -13.38
C GLU A 88 -20.42 8.60 -14.24
N ASP A 89 -19.92 7.55 -13.59
CA ASP A 89 -19.66 6.30 -14.31
C ASP A 89 -21.02 5.70 -14.66
N GLU A 90 -21.26 5.42 -15.94
CA GLU A 90 -22.53 4.99 -16.54
C GLU A 90 -22.97 3.60 -16.00
N GLY A 91 -23.28 3.51 -14.70
CA GLY A 91 -23.85 2.33 -14.06
C GLY A 91 -22.92 1.11 -13.93
N THR A 92 -21.62 1.23 -14.24
CA THR A 92 -20.69 0.08 -14.29
C THR A 92 -20.38 -0.51 -12.93
N CYS A 93 -20.26 0.30 -11.86
CA CYS A 93 -20.06 -0.18 -10.49
C CYS A 93 -20.78 0.67 -9.43
N ARG A 94 -21.19 0.04 -8.31
CA ARG A 94 -21.92 0.69 -7.20
C ARG A 94 -21.00 1.43 -6.20
N TRP A 95 -19.73 1.11 -6.24
CA TRP A 95 -18.69 1.70 -5.41
C TRP A 95 -17.96 2.81 -6.16
N ARG A 96 -17.23 3.64 -5.41
CA ARG A 96 -16.35 4.70 -5.90
C ARG A 96 -14.91 4.35 -5.57
N LEU A 97 -14.02 4.51 -6.53
CA LEU A 97 -12.59 4.33 -6.29
C LEU A 97 -12.10 5.45 -5.37
N ALA A 98 -11.34 5.10 -4.34
CA ALA A 98 -10.64 6.08 -3.53
C ALA A 98 -9.20 5.65 -3.25
N VAL A 99 -8.31 6.63 -3.13
CA VAL A 99 -6.91 6.43 -2.74
C VAL A 99 -6.53 7.38 -1.60
N ARG A 100 -5.50 7.02 -0.82
CA ARG A 100 -5.12 7.73 0.41
C ARG A 100 -4.09 8.84 0.23
N THR A 101 -3.50 8.97 -0.96
CA THR A 101 -2.44 9.95 -1.24
C THR A 101 -2.76 10.73 -2.51
N ALA A 102 -2.37 12.01 -2.54
CA ALA A 102 -2.51 12.85 -3.72
C ALA A 102 -1.65 12.32 -4.88
N THR A 103 -0.48 11.76 -4.56
CA THR A 103 0.40 11.13 -5.55
C THR A 103 -0.30 10.00 -6.29
N HIS A 104 -1.03 9.12 -5.58
CA HIS A 104 -1.80 8.05 -6.22
C HIS A 104 -3.03 8.59 -6.96
N ALA A 105 -3.64 9.66 -6.47
CA ALA A 105 -4.76 10.29 -7.17
C ALA A 105 -4.31 10.87 -8.53
N LEU A 106 -3.16 11.53 -8.58
CA LEU A 106 -2.58 11.99 -9.84
C LEU A 106 -2.07 10.83 -10.70
N LEU A 107 -1.61 9.72 -10.12
CA LEU A 107 -1.31 8.51 -10.89
C LEU A 107 -2.56 8.02 -11.64
N VAL A 108 -3.71 7.95 -10.96
CA VAL A 108 -4.99 7.58 -11.61
C VAL A 108 -5.35 8.54 -12.75
N CYS A 109 -5.07 9.83 -12.60
CA CYS A 109 -5.30 10.81 -13.67
C CYS A 109 -4.37 10.62 -14.89
N ARG A 110 -3.14 10.12 -14.68
CA ARG A 110 -2.14 9.87 -15.74
C ARG A 110 -2.35 8.57 -16.51
N LEU A 111 -3.18 7.69 -15.99
CA LEU A 111 -3.53 6.45 -16.67
C LEU A 111 -4.34 6.75 -17.95
N PRO A 112 -4.28 5.89 -19.00
CA PRO A 112 -5.02 6.08 -20.25
C PRO A 112 -6.48 6.49 -20.02
N GLU A 113 -6.97 7.52 -20.72
CA GLU A 113 -8.29 8.13 -20.45
C GLU A 113 -9.47 7.19 -20.72
N ASP A 114 -9.28 6.21 -21.60
CA ASP A 114 -10.27 5.23 -22.02
C ASP A 114 -10.48 4.09 -21.01
N MET A 115 -9.57 3.93 -20.03
CA MET A 115 -9.78 2.93 -18.99
C MET A 115 -10.97 3.27 -18.09
N SER A 116 -11.85 2.30 -17.93
CA SER A 116 -12.93 2.32 -16.94
C SER A 116 -12.39 2.35 -15.51
N ILE A 117 -13.22 2.76 -14.54
CA ILE A 117 -12.79 2.80 -13.14
C ILE A 117 -12.44 1.41 -12.58
N THR A 118 -13.04 0.34 -13.14
CA THR A 118 -12.74 -1.05 -12.78
C THR A 118 -11.38 -1.47 -13.31
N GLU A 119 -11.03 -1.11 -14.55
CA GLU A 119 -9.67 -1.33 -15.10
C GLU A 119 -8.61 -0.54 -14.32
N VAL A 120 -8.92 0.69 -13.92
CA VAL A 120 -8.06 1.47 -13.02
C VAL A 120 -7.87 0.75 -11.68
N ALA A 121 -8.94 0.26 -11.06
CA ALA A 121 -8.85 -0.49 -9.80
C ALA A 121 -8.01 -1.76 -9.96
N THR A 122 -8.22 -2.53 -11.04
CA THR A 122 -7.39 -3.69 -11.39
C THR A 122 -5.93 -3.29 -11.51
N TYR A 123 -5.62 -2.19 -12.22
CA TYR A 123 -4.25 -1.69 -12.33
C TYR A 123 -3.63 -1.41 -10.96
N LEU A 124 -4.34 -0.70 -10.07
CA LEU A 124 -3.82 -0.36 -8.75
C LEU A 124 -3.55 -1.61 -7.90
N VAL A 125 -4.49 -2.56 -7.89
CA VAL A 125 -4.33 -3.84 -7.18
C VAL A 125 -3.20 -4.65 -7.80
N GLU A 126 -3.09 -4.73 -9.12
CA GLU A 126 -2.01 -5.48 -9.77
C GLU A 126 -0.61 -4.94 -9.43
N HIS A 127 -0.51 -3.64 -9.14
CA HIS A 127 0.74 -2.97 -8.80
C HIS A 127 0.95 -2.78 -7.28
N GLY A 128 0.07 -3.35 -6.44
CA GLY A 128 0.18 -3.28 -4.98
C GLY A 128 0.05 -1.87 -4.43
N ILE A 129 -0.74 -1.03 -5.10
CA ILE A 129 -1.06 0.34 -4.70
C ILE A 129 -2.30 0.30 -3.82
N ALA A 130 -2.20 0.90 -2.63
CA ALA A 130 -3.31 0.92 -1.70
C ALA A 130 -4.49 1.75 -2.25
N MET A 131 -5.68 1.15 -2.26
CA MET A 131 -6.92 1.75 -2.74
C MET A 131 -8.13 1.28 -1.93
N GLN A 132 -9.28 1.88 -2.16
CA GLN A 132 -10.58 1.49 -1.59
C GLN A 132 -11.65 1.52 -2.68
N THR A 133 -12.63 0.62 -2.55
CA THR A 133 -13.88 0.61 -3.32
C THR A 133 -15.02 1.08 -2.43
N LEU A 134 -15.02 2.36 -2.05
CA LEU A 134 -15.95 2.94 -1.09
C LEU A 134 -17.40 2.92 -1.62
N GLN A 135 -18.35 2.41 -0.85
CA GLN A 135 -19.78 2.42 -1.21
C GLN A 135 -20.61 3.08 -0.10
N LYS A 136 -21.66 3.83 -0.48
CA LYS A 136 -22.56 4.46 0.49
C LYS A 136 -23.24 3.39 1.37
N SER A 137 -23.17 3.56 2.69
CA SER A 137 -23.69 2.59 3.67
C SER A 137 -25.19 2.28 3.46
N THR A 138 -25.96 3.29 3.04
CA THR A 138 -27.40 3.18 2.75
C THR A 138 -27.72 2.25 1.58
N THR A 139 -26.74 1.90 0.75
CA THR A 139 -26.91 1.02 -0.41
C THR A 139 -26.39 -0.40 -0.17
N LEU A 140 -25.73 -0.64 0.97
CA LEU A 140 -25.15 -1.94 1.31
C LEU A 140 -26.19 -2.82 2.03
N LYS A 141 -26.12 -4.12 1.74
CA LYS A 141 -26.87 -5.14 2.49
C LYS A 141 -26.17 -5.42 3.81
N ARG A 142 -26.94 -5.64 4.88
CA ARG A 142 -26.39 -6.10 6.15
C ARG A 142 -25.89 -7.53 6.03
N VAL A 143 -24.76 -7.82 6.66
CA VAL A 143 -24.14 -9.15 6.71
C VAL A 143 -23.78 -9.45 8.16
N THR A 144 -24.01 -10.69 8.59
CA THR A 144 -23.65 -11.16 9.92
C THR A 144 -22.19 -11.60 9.93
N SER A 145 -21.40 -11.07 10.85
CA SER A 145 -20.02 -11.47 11.04
C SER A 145 -19.95 -12.93 11.53
N GLN A 146 -18.97 -13.66 11.03
CA GLN A 146 -18.71 -15.02 11.53
C GLN A 146 -17.95 -14.95 12.86
N PRO A 147 -18.28 -15.80 13.85
CA PRO A 147 -17.54 -15.84 15.10
C PRO A 147 -16.05 -16.14 14.86
N ARG A 148 -15.16 -15.22 15.22
CA ARG A 148 -13.70 -15.42 15.11
C ARG A 148 -13.07 -15.64 16.48
N SER A 149 -12.04 -16.49 16.51
CA SER A 149 -11.17 -16.61 17.69
C SER A 149 -10.46 -15.28 17.93
N LYS A 150 -10.51 -14.78 19.18
CA LYS A 150 -9.71 -13.62 19.60
C LYS A 150 -8.22 -13.95 19.75
N ARG A 151 -7.83 -15.23 19.61
CA ARG A 151 -6.44 -15.71 19.66
C ARG A 151 -6.06 -16.29 18.30
N LEU A 152 -5.78 -15.42 17.33
CA LEU A 152 -5.28 -15.83 16.02
C LEU A 152 -3.76 -16.03 15.99
N LEU A 153 -3.03 -15.45 16.96
CA LEU A 153 -1.57 -15.47 16.97
C LEU A 153 -1.01 -16.66 17.75
N PRO A 154 -0.09 -17.44 17.17
CA PRO A 154 0.53 -18.55 17.86
C PRO A 154 1.53 -18.07 18.91
N TYR A 155 1.63 -18.85 20.00
CA TYR A 155 2.66 -18.70 21.02
C TYR A 155 3.82 -19.66 20.78
N ARG A 156 5.03 -19.21 21.13
CA ARG A 156 6.26 -20.01 21.13
C ARG A 156 7.01 -19.83 22.44
N THR A 157 7.68 -20.88 22.89
CA THR A 157 8.55 -20.81 24.06
C THR A 157 9.79 -19.96 23.75
N LYS A 158 10.51 -19.54 24.79
CA LYS A 158 11.76 -18.75 24.66
C LYS A 158 12.79 -19.44 23.79
N ASP A 159 12.96 -20.74 24.00
CA ASP A 159 13.98 -21.56 23.37
C ASP A 159 13.46 -22.29 22.13
N HIS A 160 12.31 -21.85 21.59
CA HIS A 160 11.75 -22.41 20.37
C HIS A 160 12.69 -22.22 19.18
N ILE A 161 12.99 -23.32 18.50
CA ILE A 161 13.79 -23.32 17.28
C ILE A 161 12.82 -23.31 16.11
N PHE A 162 12.84 -22.23 15.33
CA PHE A 162 11.99 -22.10 14.14
C PHE A 162 12.43 -23.03 13.03
N THR A 163 11.48 -23.78 12.48
CA THR A 163 11.71 -24.68 11.34
C THR A 163 10.86 -24.29 10.12
N ASP A 164 11.11 -24.96 9.01
CA ASP A 164 10.26 -24.91 7.81
C ASP A 164 8.80 -25.25 8.11
N ASN A 165 8.53 -26.19 9.01
CA ASN A 165 7.18 -26.55 9.43
C ASN A 165 6.43 -25.39 10.13
N ASP A 166 7.12 -24.53 10.88
CA ASP A 166 6.51 -23.31 11.44
C ASP A 166 6.05 -22.36 10.32
N TYR A 167 6.86 -22.23 9.26
CA TYR A 167 6.51 -21.39 8.12
C TYR A 167 5.35 -21.99 7.32
N LEU A 168 5.34 -23.31 7.11
CA LEU A 168 4.23 -24.00 6.45
C LEU A 168 2.91 -23.83 7.23
N THR A 169 2.95 -24.00 8.55
CA THR A 169 1.77 -23.79 9.42
C THR A 169 1.24 -22.37 9.30
N TYR A 170 2.13 -21.37 9.25
CA TYR A 170 1.76 -19.98 9.02
C TYR A 170 1.07 -19.80 7.65
N VAL A 171 1.66 -20.32 6.58
CA VAL A 171 1.13 -20.21 5.21
C VAL A 171 -0.27 -20.84 5.13
N THR A 172 -0.44 -22.06 5.65
CA THR A 172 -1.75 -22.72 5.69
C THR A 172 -2.78 -21.94 6.52
N GLY A 173 -2.36 -21.33 7.63
CA GLY A 173 -3.23 -20.46 8.43
C GLY A 173 -3.71 -19.23 7.66
N VAL A 174 -2.82 -18.62 6.86
CA VAL A 174 -3.16 -17.47 6.01
C VAL A 174 -4.06 -17.87 4.84
N GLU A 175 -3.80 -19.00 4.19
CA GLU A 175 -4.64 -19.54 3.11
C GLU A 175 -6.08 -19.78 3.60
N ASN A 176 -6.22 -20.40 4.78
CA ASN A 176 -7.53 -20.61 5.40
C ASN A 176 -8.24 -19.29 5.74
N ALA A 177 -7.50 -18.27 6.19
CA ALA A 177 -8.06 -16.96 6.49
C ALA A 177 -8.51 -16.22 5.22
N LEU A 178 -7.72 -16.30 4.14
CA LEU A 178 -8.03 -15.66 2.86
C LEU A 178 -9.11 -16.39 2.05
N ALA A 179 -9.54 -17.58 2.47
CA ALA A 179 -10.75 -18.21 1.93
C ALA A 179 -12.01 -17.34 2.19
N GLU A 180 -11.98 -16.48 3.20
CA GLU A 180 -13.04 -15.50 3.44
C GLU A 180 -12.90 -14.29 2.50
N LYS A 181 -13.88 -14.10 1.61
CA LYS A 181 -13.86 -13.06 0.57
C LYS A 181 -13.60 -11.64 1.09
N ARG A 182 -14.22 -11.26 2.20
CA ARG A 182 -14.03 -9.94 2.82
C ARG A 182 -12.57 -9.73 3.25
N LEU A 183 -11.96 -10.72 3.90
CA LEU A 183 -10.55 -10.65 4.32
C LEU A 183 -9.64 -10.52 3.11
N ALA A 184 -9.84 -11.39 2.12
CA ALA A 184 -9.07 -11.41 0.89
C ALA A 184 -9.13 -10.07 0.15
N ARG A 185 -10.33 -9.51 -0.03
CA ARG A 185 -10.51 -8.20 -0.65
C ARG A 185 -9.78 -7.10 0.12
N ALA A 186 -10.00 -7.01 1.43
CA ALA A 186 -9.35 -5.99 2.26
C ALA A 186 -7.81 -6.11 2.24
N ALA A 187 -7.28 -7.35 2.23
CA ALA A 187 -5.86 -7.62 2.10
C ALA A 187 -5.29 -7.23 0.74
N LEU A 188 -6.00 -7.51 -0.35
CA LEU A 188 -5.62 -7.10 -1.71
C LEU A 188 -5.62 -5.57 -1.86
N MET A 189 -6.53 -4.87 -1.20
CA MET A 189 -6.59 -3.40 -1.27
C MET A 189 -5.56 -2.68 -0.39
N ARG A 190 -4.88 -3.41 0.51
CA ARG A 190 -4.01 -2.83 1.54
C ARG A 190 -2.67 -2.28 1.02
N GLY A 191 -2.21 -2.79 -0.12
CA GLY A 191 -0.84 -2.59 -0.61
C GLY A 191 0.24 -3.26 0.26
N GLY A 192 1.50 -3.05 -0.09
CA GLY A 192 2.65 -3.54 0.67
C GLY A 192 2.70 -5.07 0.82
N PHE A 193 3.27 -5.54 1.94
CA PHE A 193 3.45 -6.98 2.17
C PHE A 193 2.13 -7.73 2.36
N VAL A 194 1.13 -7.10 2.99
CA VAL A 194 -0.20 -7.69 3.18
C VAL A 194 -0.84 -8.03 1.83
N TRP A 195 -0.84 -7.07 0.89
CA TRP A 195 -1.27 -7.31 -0.49
C TRP A 195 -0.46 -8.41 -1.16
N ARG A 196 0.88 -8.36 -1.04
CA ARG A 196 1.74 -9.31 -1.76
C ARG A 196 1.46 -10.75 -1.34
N ILE A 197 1.23 -10.96 -0.05
CA ILE A 197 0.86 -12.26 0.55
C ILE A 197 -0.51 -12.68 0.00
N ALA A 198 -1.53 -11.82 0.08
CA ALA A 198 -2.85 -12.13 -0.46
C ALA A 198 -2.81 -12.49 -1.96
N LYS A 199 -2.06 -11.71 -2.76
CA LYS A 199 -1.88 -11.95 -4.20
C LYS A 199 -1.19 -13.29 -4.52
N THR A 200 -0.51 -13.94 -3.57
CA THR A 200 -0.02 -15.32 -3.79
C THR A 200 -1.09 -16.40 -3.71
N MET A 201 -2.25 -16.08 -3.14
CA MET A 201 -3.24 -17.07 -2.70
C MET A 201 -4.64 -16.85 -3.28
N VAL A 202 -5.00 -15.62 -3.64
CA VAL A 202 -6.35 -15.26 -4.14
C VAL A 202 -6.29 -14.42 -5.41
N SER A 203 -7.37 -14.46 -6.21
CA SER A 203 -7.51 -13.63 -7.42
C SER A 203 -7.75 -12.17 -7.06
N THR A 204 -7.12 -11.27 -7.81
CA THR A 204 -7.30 -9.82 -7.73
C THR A 204 -8.68 -9.37 -8.20
N ASP A 205 -9.36 -10.17 -9.04
CA ASP A 205 -10.72 -9.90 -9.54
C ASP A 205 -11.74 -9.70 -8.42
N TRP A 206 -11.49 -10.30 -7.24
CA TRP A 206 -12.39 -10.16 -6.10
C TRP A 206 -12.57 -8.72 -5.66
N VAL A 207 -11.63 -7.83 -5.97
CA VAL A 207 -11.69 -6.39 -5.62
C VAL A 207 -12.73 -5.63 -6.46
N ILE A 208 -13.07 -6.10 -7.66
CA ILE A 208 -13.96 -5.36 -8.57
C ILE A 208 -15.43 -5.43 -8.15
N ASP A 209 -15.82 -6.44 -7.37
CA ASP A 209 -17.21 -6.60 -6.90
C ASP A 209 -17.66 -5.53 -5.89
N GLY A 210 -16.73 -4.76 -5.34
CA GLY A 210 -17.00 -3.84 -4.23
C GLY A 210 -17.25 -4.54 -2.89
N PRO A 211 -17.54 -3.74 -1.84
CA PRO A 211 -17.60 -4.21 -0.45
C PRO A 211 -18.56 -5.38 -0.26
N CYS A 212 -18.21 -6.33 0.62
CA CYS A 212 -19.01 -7.53 0.84
C CYS A 212 -20.36 -7.25 1.53
N GLY A 213 -20.48 -6.11 2.21
CA GLY A 213 -21.71 -5.66 2.85
C GLY A 213 -21.44 -4.79 4.08
N LEU A 214 -22.50 -4.50 4.82
CA LEU A 214 -22.46 -3.79 6.09
C LEU A 214 -22.43 -4.82 7.23
N SER A 215 -21.23 -5.14 7.73
CA SER A 215 -21.03 -6.07 8.84
C SER A 215 -21.62 -5.51 10.15
N ASP A 216 -22.07 -6.40 11.02
CA ASP A 216 -22.41 -6.08 12.42
C ASP A 216 -21.17 -5.96 13.32
N ASN A 217 -19.99 -6.36 12.83
CA ASN A 217 -18.71 -6.16 13.48
C ASN A 217 -17.93 -5.00 12.82
N GLY A 218 -17.78 -3.89 13.54
CA GLY A 218 -17.07 -2.71 13.05
C GLY A 218 -15.60 -2.93 12.69
N GLU A 219 -14.93 -3.93 13.26
CA GLU A 219 -13.52 -4.23 12.96
C GLU A 219 -13.31 -4.84 11.56
N GLU A 220 -14.39 -5.31 10.93
CA GLU A 220 -14.38 -5.90 9.58
C GLU A 220 -14.61 -4.87 8.48
N MET A 221 -14.78 -3.60 8.83
CA MET A 221 -15.16 -2.54 7.92
C MET A 221 -14.18 -1.38 8.00
N GLN A 222 -13.88 -0.80 6.85
CA GLN A 222 -13.35 0.54 6.76
C GLN A 222 -14.54 1.49 6.59
N VAL A 223 -14.84 2.25 7.64
CA VAL A 223 -15.86 3.30 7.60
C VAL A 223 -15.18 4.64 7.35
N VAL A 224 -15.77 5.46 6.49
CA VAL A 224 -15.35 6.84 6.19
C VAL A 224 -16.57 7.73 6.28
N LYS A 225 -16.59 8.63 7.26
CA LYS A 225 -17.67 9.59 7.43
C LYS A 225 -17.24 10.94 6.87
N ASP A 226 -17.86 11.38 5.78
CA ASP A 226 -17.51 12.65 5.17
C ASP A 226 -17.86 13.81 6.10
N GLU A 227 -16.85 14.53 6.56
CA GLU A 227 -16.98 15.72 7.39
C GLU A 227 -17.90 16.79 6.75
N LYS A 228 -17.90 16.93 5.42
CA LYS A 228 -18.66 17.98 4.74
C LYS A 228 -20.14 17.63 4.56
N THR A 229 -20.45 16.41 4.16
CA THR A 229 -21.83 16.01 3.81
C THR A 229 -22.50 15.15 4.89
N GLY A 230 -21.74 14.59 5.82
CA GLY A 230 -22.22 13.60 6.77
C GLY A 230 -22.49 12.22 6.16
N GLU A 231 -22.25 12.03 4.87
CA GLU A 231 -22.42 10.74 4.21
C GLU A 231 -21.44 9.71 4.76
N VAL A 232 -21.92 8.48 4.93
CA VAL A 232 -21.11 7.37 5.43
C VAL A 232 -20.80 6.43 4.28
N TYR A 233 -19.52 6.28 3.99
CA TYR A 233 -18.98 5.33 3.03
C TYR A 233 -18.35 4.15 3.77
N VAL A 234 -18.48 2.96 3.21
CA VAL A 234 -18.01 1.72 3.80
C VAL A 234 -17.28 0.90 2.74
N ASP A 235 -16.22 0.23 3.17
CA ASP A 235 -15.53 -0.83 2.43
C ASP A 235 -15.11 -1.95 3.39
N ASP A 236 -14.62 -3.06 2.85
CA ASP A 236 -14.07 -4.16 3.64
C ASP A 236 -12.80 -3.71 4.37
N GLY A 237 -12.74 -3.99 5.67
CA GLY A 237 -11.63 -3.62 6.56
C GLY A 237 -10.77 -4.82 6.98
N LEU A 238 -9.53 -4.51 7.38
CA LEU A 238 -8.68 -5.42 8.14
C LEU A 238 -8.55 -4.92 9.57
N SER A 239 -8.86 -5.80 10.52
CA SER A 239 -8.49 -5.60 11.92
C SER A 239 -6.96 -5.68 12.09
N GLN A 240 -6.45 -5.12 13.17
CA GLN A 240 -5.01 -5.21 13.48
C GLN A 240 -4.55 -6.67 13.64
N LEU A 241 -5.42 -7.52 14.19
CA LEU A 241 -5.14 -8.95 14.40
C LEU A 241 -5.04 -9.70 13.07
N GLU A 242 -5.87 -9.35 12.08
CA GLU A 242 -5.77 -9.91 10.72
C GLU A 242 -4.51 -9.44 10.01
N GLU A 243 -4.16 -8.15 10.07
CA GLU A 243 -2.88 -7.67 9.52
C GLU A 243 -1.69 -8.40 10.15
N ASP A 244 -1.73 -8.60 11.47
CA ASP A 244 -0.71 -9.31 12.24
C ASP A 244 -0.62 -10.80 11.81
N LEU A 245 -1.76 -11.48 11.67
CA LEU A 245 -1.86 -12.86 11.17
C LEU A 245 -1.26 -12.98 9.77
N LEU A 246 -1.68 -12.11 8.83
CA LEU A 246 -1.24 -12.13 7.43
C LEU A 246 0.28 -11.96 7.34
N CYS A 247 0.88 -11.10 8.17
CA CYS A 247 2.33 -10.90 8.21
C CYS A 247 3.09 -12.01 8.98
N GLY A 248 2.39 -13.01 9.50
CA GLY A 248 2.96 -14.15 10.21
C GLY A 248 3.49 -13.78 11.58
N LEU A 249 2.80 -12.88 12.28
CA LEU A 249 3.13 -12.50 13.64
C LEU A 249 2.91 -13.65 14.63
N MET A 250 3.81 -13.76 15.59
CA MET A 250 3.76 -14.69 16.68
C MET A 250 4.36 -14.08 17.95
N GLU A 251 3.91 -14.60 19.09
CA GLU A 251 4.37 -14.17 20.41
C GLU A 251 5.31 -15.22 21.00
N CYS A 252 6.56 -14.84 21.25
CA CYS A 252 7.56 -15.72 21.84
C CYS A 252 7.79 -15.33 23.29
N PHE A 253 7.62 -16.24 24.25
CA PHE A 253 7.95 -15.96 25.65
C PHE A 253 9.43 -15.59 25.79
N THR A 254 9.74 -14.68 26.70
CA THR A 254 11.13 -14.24 26.95
C THR A 254 11.82 -15.00 28.09
N GLY A 255 11.05 -15.82 28.81
CA GLY A 255 11.48 -16.49 30.05
C GLY A 255 11.33 -15.63 31.31
N ASN A 256 10.90 -14.37 31.18
CA ASN A 256 10.64 -13.47 32.30
C ASN A 256 9.12 -13.41 32.58
N GLY A 257 8.59 -14.46 33.21
CA GLY A 257 7.16 -14.56 33.50
C GLY A 257 6.30 -14.57 32.23
N GLN A 258 5.28 -13.69 32.19
CA GLN A 258 4.34 -13.56 31.06
C GLN A 258 4.84 -12.63 29.94
N GLN A 259 6.06 -12.11 30.03
CA GLN A 259 6.60 -11.22 29.01
C GLN A 259 6.87 -11.97 27.70
N THR A 260 6.25 -11.50 26.61
CA THR A 260 6.46 -11.99 25.25
C THR A 260 7.20 -10.99 24.37
N SER A 261 7.84 -11.50 23.32
CA SER A 261 8.45 -10.74 22.23
C SER A 261 7.67 -11.04 20.94
N ARG A 262 7.32 -9.98 20.21
CA ARG A 262 6.59 -10.06 18.94
C ARG A 262 7.58 -10.28 17.79
N ARG A 263 7.40 -11.37 17.04
CA ARG A 263 8.21 -11.70 15.85
C ARG A 263 7.32 -11.99 14.65
N SER A 264 7.73 -11.60 13.45
CA SER A 264 6.95 -11.86 12.22
C SER A 264 7.83 -12.25 11.02
N TYR A 265 7.26 -13.03 10.09
CA TYR A 265 7.94 -13.41 8.84
C TYR A 265 8.05 -12.25 7.85
N TYR A 266 7.08 -11.34 7.85
CA TYR A 266 7.05 -10.13 7.02
C TYR A 266 6.90 -8.88 7.91
N PRO A 267 7.35 -7.70 7.46
CA PRO A 267 7.21 -6.49 8.26
C PRO A 267 5.74 -6.13 8.44
N LEU A 268 5.33 -5.88 9.67
CA LEU A 268 3.97 -5.41 9.98
C LEU A 268 3.71 -4.06 9.31
N PRO A 269 2.45 -3.75 8.94
CA PRO A 269 2.14 -2.48 8.29
C PRO A 269 2.60 -1.25 9.07
N LYS A 270 2.47 -1.26 10.41
CA LYS A 270 2.99 -0.18 11.28
C LYS A 270 4.50 0.03 11.23
N THR A 271 5.27 -0.97 10.80
CA THR A 271 6.74 -0.88 10.64
C THR A 271 7.13 -0.56 9.20
N PHE A 272 6.29 -0.94 8.26
CA PHE A 272 6.54 -0.77 6.83
C PHE A 272 6.08 0.60 6.33
N THR A 273 4.87 1.03 6.67
CA THR A 273 4.29 2.30 6.20
C THR A 273 5.19 3.49 6.56
N GLY A 274 5.51 4.33 5.58
CA GLY A 274 6.39 5.49 5.75
C GLY A 274 7.88 5.16 5.99
N SER A 275 8.25 3.88 5.94
CA SER A 275 9.65 3.47 5.95
C SER A 275 10.33 3.81 4.61
N GLY A 276 11.66 3.75 4.54
CA GLY A 276 12.37 4.01 3.29
C GLY A 276 12.26 2.87 2.26
N MET A 277 11.53 1.80 2.59
CA MET A 277 11.09 0.77 1.64
C MET A 277 9.62 0.90 1.23
N ASP A 278 8.88 1.87 1.77
CA ASP A 278 7.52 2.17 1.35
C ASP A 278 7.56 3.12 0.14
N TYR A 279 7.50 2.52 -1.05
CA TYR A 279 7.47 3.25 -2.31
C TYR A 279 6.05 3.67 -2.72
N GLY A 280 5.03 3.41 -1.90
CA GLY A 280 3.61 3.58 -2.24
C GLY A 280 3.06 2.53 -3.24
N ARG A 281 3.94 1.75 -3.87
CA ARG A 281 3.63 0.66 -4.81
C ARG A 281 4.57 -0.52 -4.61
N TRP A 282 4.23 -1.67 -5.18
CA TRP A 282 5.14 -2.80 -5.23
C TRP A 282 6.25 -2.58 -6.25
N THR A 283 7.50 -2.83 -5.85
CA THR A 283 8.69 -2.61 -6.69
C THR A 283 9.50 -3.89 -6.83
N VAL A 284 10.44 -3.90 -7.78
CA VAL A 284 11.30 -5.07 -8.01
C VAL A 284 12.17 -5.38 -6.79
N ILE A 285 12.64 -4.35 -6.08
CA ILE A 285 13.35 -4.52 -4.80
C ILE A 285 12.46 -5.21 -3.75
N LEU A 286 11.20 -4.79 -3.62
CA LEU A 286 10.26 -5.41 -2.67
C LEU A 286 9.97 -6.87 -3.04
N GLU A 287 9.83 -7.17 -4.33
CA GLU A 287 9.66 -8.54 -4.81
C GLU A 287 10.87 -9.43 -4.47
N GLU A 288 12.10 -8.94 -4.64
CA GLU A 288 13.30 -9.69 -4.28
C GLU A 288 13.38 -9.94 -2.76
N VAL A 289 13.02 -8.95 -1.95
CA VAL A 289 12.95 -9.13 -0.49
C VAL A 289 11.89 -10.16 -0.12
N PHE A 290 10.70 -10.11 -0.74
CA PHE A 290 9.63 -11.06 -0.49
C PHE A 290 10.04 -12.49 -0.86
N LYS A 291 10.61 -12.69 -2.06
CA LYS A 291 11.09 -14.01 -2.52
C LYS A 291 12.18 -14.56 -1.61
N MET A 292 13.17 -13.74 -1.26
CA MET A 292 14.25 -14.15 -0.35
C MET A 292 13.72 -14.54 1.05
N VAL A 293 12.73 -13.80 1.58
CA VAL A 293 12.07 -14.18 2.84
C VAL A 293 11.35 -15.53 2.68
N LYS A 294 10.55 -15.68 1.63
CA LYS A 294 9.77 -16.90 1.37
C LYS A 294 10.68 -18.13 1.24
N GLU A 295 11.66 -18.07 0.35
CA GLU A 295 12.59 -19.17 0.07
C GLU A 295 13.36 -19.58 1.33
N ALA A 296 13.99 -18.62 2.01
CA ALA A 296 14.78 -18.94 3.20
C ALA A 296 13.92 -19.45 4.38
N SER A 297 12.65 -19.02 4.47
CA SER A 297 11.74 -19.54 5.51
C SER A 297 11.23 -20.94 5.16
N MET A 298 10.97 -21.23 3.89
CA MET A 298 10.60 -22.57 3.41
C MET A 298 11.69 -23.61 3.61
N THR A 299 12.96 -23.21 3.63
CA THR A 299 14.09 -24.12 3.89
C THR A 299 14.55 -24.09 5.36
N GLY A 300 13.82 -23.43 6.26
CA GLY A 300 14.18 -23.29 7.68
C GLY A 300 15.47 -22.49 7.93
N GLN A 301 16.01 -21.81 6.92
CA GLN A 301 17.26 -21.02 7.02
C GLN A 301 17.03 -19.64 7.63
N ARG A 302 15.77 -19.19 7.70
CA ARG A 302 15.39 -17.89 8.22
C ARG A 302 14.34 -18.02 9.31
N LYS A 303 14.57 -17.33 10.42
CA LYS A 303 13.61 -17.15 11.51
C LYS A 303 12.82 -15.84 11.39
N PRO A 304 11.61 -15.77 11.98
CA PRO A 304 10.87 -14.53 12.18
C PRO A 304 11.70 -13.45 12.87
N LYS A 305 11.59 -12.23 12.36
CA LYS A 305 12.29 -11.05 12.87
C LYS A 305 11.44 -10.33 13.90
N THR A 306 12.11 -9.75 14.88
CA THR A 306 11.53 -8.79 15.83
C THR A 306 11.18 -7.48 15.14
N MET A 307 10.36 -6.67 15.81
CA MET A 307 10.00 -5.33 15.35
C MET A 307 11.22 -4.41 15.14
N GLY A 308 12.24 -4.52 16.00
CA GLY A 308 13.48 -3.75 15.87
C GLY A 308 14.27 -4.14 14.61
N GLU A 309 14.43 -5.44 14.38
CA GLU A 309 15.10 -5.97 13.18
C GLU A 309 14.36 -5.59 11.89
N TRP A 310 13.02 -5.53 11.92
CA TRP A 310 12.25 -5.03 10.81
C TRP A 310 12.43 -3.54 10.59
N ARG A 311 12.34 -2.71 11.64
CA ARG A 311 12.55 -1.26 11.53
C ARG A 311 13.92 -0.93 10.95
N ASP A 312 14.96 -1.67 11.32
CA ASP A 312 16.30 -1.47 10.79
C ASP A 312 16.42 -1.96 9.35
N GLY A 313 15.75 -3.08 9.03
CA GLY A 313 15.69 -3.62 7.67
C GLY A 313 14.88 -2.78 6.68
N THR A 314 13.82 -2.09 7.13
CA THR A 314 12.92 -1.29 6.28
C THR A 314 13.28 0.21 6.26
N ARG A 315 14.24 0.64 7.08
CA ARG A 315 14.60 2.06 7.28
C ARG A 315 14.81 2.83 5.97
N GLY A 316 15.47 2.19 4.99
CA GLY A 316 15.86 2.79 3.71
C GLY A 316 16.66 4.10 3.87
N ALA A 317 16.67 4.96 2.85
CA ALA A 317 17.39 6.24 2.89
C ALA A 317 16.47 7.42 3.26
N GLY A 318 16.94 8.29 4.16
CA GLY A 318 16.16 9.45 4.63
C GLY A 318 15.83 10.47 3.55
N GLU A 319 16.72 10.63 2.56
CA GLU A 319 16.51 11.51 1.41
C GLU A 319 15.31 11.08 0.56
N PHE A 320 15.07 9.78 0.43
CA PHE A 320 13.94 9.26 -0.34
C PHE A 320 12.62 9.58 0.33
N ARG A 321 12.56 9.45 1.66
CA ARG A 321 11.37 9.85 2.42
C ARG A 321 11.06 11.33 2.24
N ARG A 322 12.08 12.20 2.23
CA ARG A 322 11.88 13.63 1.97
C ARG A 322 11.42 13.90 0.54
N ALA A 323 12.02 13.23 -0.44
CA ALA A 323 11.62 13.36 -1.84
C ALA A 323 10.15 12.94 -2.04
N LEU A 324 9.73 11.79 -1.50
CA LEU A 324 8.35 11.32 -1.57
C LEU A 324 7.38 12.28 -0.85
N ALA A 325 7.75 12.79 0.32
CA ALA A 325 6.94 13.78 1.03
C ALA A 325 6.75 15.07 0.21
N ARG A 326 7.80 15.52 -0.48
CA ARG A 326 7.73 16.70 -1.34
C ARG A 326 6.91 16.46 -2.60
N VAL A 327 7.00 15.28 -3.22
CA VAL A 327 6.12 14.89 -4.34
C VAL A 327 4.66 14.88 -3.89
N GLU A 328 4.38 14.35 -2.70
CA GLU A 328 3.04 14.33 -2.13
C GLU A 328 2.50 15.75 -1.86
N GLU A 329 3.35 16.67 -1.38
CA GLU A 329 2.99 18.07 -1.19
C GLU A 329 2.68 18.77 -2.53
N ILE A 330 3.52 18.59 -3.55
CA ILE A 330 3.30 19.12 -4.90
C ILE A 330 1.96 18.60 -5.45
N ALA A 331 1.71 17.29 -5.31
CA ALA A 331 0.46 16.68 -5.77
C ALA A 331 -0.76 17.22 -5.03
N LYS A 332 -0.66 17.40 -3.69
CA LYS A 332 -1.73 18.00 -2.88
C LYS A 332 -2.07 19.40 -3.33
N THR A 333 -1.08 20.29 -3.41
CA THR A 333 -1.27 21.67 -3.84
C THR A 333 -1.90 21.73 -5.24
N PHE A 334 -1.46 20.87 -6.15
CA PHE A 334 -2.03 20.82 -7.49
C PHE A 334 -3.50 20.42 -7.49
N ILE A 335 -3.87 19.34 -6.77
CA ILE A 335 -5.28 18.93 -6.64
C ILE A 335 -6.10 20.05 -5.98
N ASP A 336 -5.61 20.63 -4.89
CA ASP A 336 -6.31 21.67 -4.14
C ASP A 336 -6.58 22.93 -4.98
N THR A 337 -5.73 23.22 -5.96
CA THR A 337 -5.89 24.37 -6.85
C THR A 337 -6.89 24.11 -7.99
N HIS A 338 -7.07 22.85 -8.39
CA HIS A 338 -7.82 22.49 -9.61
C HIS A 338 -9.08 21.65 -9.34
N THR A 339 -9.37 21.32 -8.08
CA THR A 339 -10.58 20.62 -7.65
C THR A 339 -11.34 21.51 -6.67
N LYS A 340 -12.68 21.46 -6.71
CA LYS A 340 -13.56 22.34 -5.91
C LYS A 340 -13.86 21.76 -4.52
#